data_AF-A0A1E3APB5-F1
#
_entry.id   AF-A0A1E3APB5-F1
#
_cell.length_a   1.000
_cell.length_b   1.000
_cell.length_c   1.000
_cell.angle_alpha   90.00
_cell.angle_beta   90.00
_cell.angle_gamma   90.00
#
_symmetry.space_group_name_H-M   'P 1'
#
loop_
_entity.id
_entity.type
_entity.pdbx_description
1 polymer ?
#
loop_
_entity_poly.entity_id
_entity_poly.type
_entity_poly.pdbx_seq_one_letter_code
_entity_poly.pdbx_strand_id
1 'polypeptide(L)'
;MDEKGIKEADILGFSDEGNVALLFALKHPGMVRRLILNGADLFPGGVKRSVQIPIIIGYKMVSFFSLFDKKVIARSIPDSKLSILEGDHFIAAKNWEAFNRSVDTFLTERE
;
A
#
# COMPACT_ATOMS: atom_id res chain seq x y z
N MET A 1 16.25 6.67 9.43
CA MET A 1 17.00 6.70 8.15
C MET A 1 18.19 7.63 8.26
N ASP A 2 17.98 8.90 8.64
CA ASP A 2 19.04 9.91 8.83
C ASP A 2 20.17 9.47 9.76
N GLU A 3 19.85 8.94 10.95
CA GLU A 3 20.85 8.44 11.90
C GLU A 3 21.73 7.33 11.31
N LYS A 4 21.18 6.55 10.36
CA LYS A 4 21.89 5.48 9.66
C LYS A 4 22.49 5.92 8.32
N GLY A 5 22.38 7.21 7.96
CA GLY A 5 22.86 7.74 6.69
C GLY A 5 22.13 7.21 5.46
N ILE A 6 20.93 6.62 5.62
CA ILE A 6 20.14 6.06 4.52
C ILE A 6 19.35 7.20 3.88
N LYS A 7 19.75 7.62 2.68
CA LYS A 7 19.08 8.72 1.96
C LYS A 7 17.77 8.30 1.31
N GLU A 8 17.68 7.05 0.86
CA GLU A 8 16.53 6.50 0.16
C GLU A 8 16.48 4.97 0.36
N ALA A 9 15.28 4.40 0.50
CA ALA A 9 15.10 2.96 0.63
C ALA A 9 13.81 2.46 -0.04
N ASP A 10 13.77 1.16 -0.33
CA ASP A 10 12.52 0.44 -0.55
C ASP A 10 11.90 0.16 0.83
N ILE A 11 10.61 0.48 1.01
CA ILE A 11 9.90 0.34 2.28
C ILE A 11 8.79 -0.70 2.13
N LEU A 12 8.75 -1.66 3.07
CA LEU A 12 7.67 -2.62 3.20
C LEU A 12 6.94 -2.37 4.52
N GLY A 13 5.63 -2.09 4.42
CA GLY A 13 4.74 -1.97 5.58
C GLY A 13 3.77 -3.16 5.62
N PHE A 14 3.65 -3.79 6.78
CA PHE A 14 2.70 -4.88 7.03
C PHE A 14 1.56 -4.35 7.90
N SER A 15 0.30 -4.72 7.67
CA SER A 15 -0.83 -4.37 8.55
C SER A 15 -0.91 -2.87 8.88
N ASP A 16 -0.85 -2.48 10.16
CA ASP A 16 -0.92 -1.07 10.57
C ASP A 16 0.32 -0.29 10.14
N GLU A 17 1.48 -0.94 10.09
CA GLU A 17 2.72 -0.37 9.58
C GLU A 17 2.63 -0.07 8.08
N GLY A 18 1.68 -0.66 7.35
CA GLY A 18 1.32 -0.26 5.99
C GLY A 18 0.86 1.21 5.92
N ASN A 19 0.01 1.64 6.85
CA ASN A 19 -0.44 3.03 6.92
C ASN A 19 0.68 3.98 7.35
N VAL A 20 1.56 3.53 8.26
CA VAL A 20 2.75 4.29 8.67
C VAL A 20 3.70 4.48 7.49
N ALA A 21 3.95 3.43 6.70
CA ALA A 21 4.80 3.48 5.51
C ALA A 21 4.22 4.43 4.44
N LEU A 22 2.89 4.40 4.23
CA LEU A 22 2.21 5.34 3.33
C LEU A 22 2.34 6.79 3.82
N LEU A 23 2.11 7.05 5.11
CA LEU A 23 2.27 8.39 5.68
C LEU A 23 3.72 8.88 5.58
N PHE A 24 4.69 8.00 5.81
CA PHE A 24 6.11 8.32 5.66
C PHE A 24 6.44 8.71 4.22
N ALA A 25 6.00 7.93 3.23
CA ALA A 25 6.22 8.21 1.81
C ALA A 25 5.59 9.55 1.38
N LEU A 26 4.38 9.88 1.88
CA LEU A 26 3.73 11.15 1.59
C LEU A 26 4.48 12.36 2.17
N LYS A 27 5.05 12.21 3.38
CA LYS A 27 5.81 13.29 4.04
C LYS A 27 7.24 13.42 3.51
N HIS A 28 7.83 12.32 3.06
CA HIS A 28 9.23 12.22 2.66
C HIS A 28 9.39 11.52 1.31
N PRO A 29 8.80 12.03 0.21
CA PRO A 29 8.75 11.33 -1.06
C PRO A 29 10.14 11.03 -1.65
N GLY A 30 11.12 11.92 -1.44
CA GLY A 30 12.51 11.69 -1.89
C GLY A 30 13.31 10.67 -1.08
N MET A 31 12.72 10.09 -0.03
CA MET A 31 13.37 9.06 0.80
C MET A 31 12.84 7.65 0.52
N VAL A 32 11.83 7.52 -0.35
CA VAL A 32 11.18 6.24 -0.64
C VAL A 32 11.31 5.95 -2.13
N ARG A 33 12.13 4.96 -2.46
CA ARG A 33 12.30 4.52 -3.84
C ARG A 33 11.10 3.71 -4.30
N ARG A 34 10.68 2.75 -3.47
CA ARG A 34 9.54 1.87 -3.73
C ARG A 34 8.80 1.59 -2.44
N LEU A 35 7.48 1.48 -2.54
CA LEU A 35 6.60 1.24 -1.40
C LEU A 35 5.81 -0.06 -1.62
N ILE A 36 5.97 -1.01 -0.70
CA ILE A 36 5.28 -2.30 -0.68
C ILE A 36 4.33 -2.30 0.51
N LEU A 37 3.04 -2.47 0.27
CA LEU A 37 2.01 -2.52 1.31
C LEU A 37 1.42 -3.92 1.37
N ASN A 38 1.66 -4.62 2.48
CA ASN A 38 1.18 -5.97 2.71
C ASN A 38 0.06 -5.96 3.76
N GLY A 39 -1.17 -6.29 3.34
CA GLY A 39 -2.29 -6.42 4.26
C GLY A 39 -2.58 -5.14 5.05
N ALA A 40 -2.36 -3.96 4.47
CA ALA A 40 -2.60 -2.70 5.17
C ALA A 40 -4.06 -2.63 5.63
N ASP A 41 -4.27 -2.54 6.95
CA ASP A 41 -5.62 -2.57 7.50
C ASP A 41 -6.34 -1.27 7.16
N LEU A 42 -7.54 -1.42 6.61
CA LEU A 42 -8.44 -0.33 6.27
C LEU A 42 -9.50 -0.11 7.36
N PHE A 43 -9.49 -0.88 8.46
CA PHE A 43 -10.47 -0.76 9.53
C PHE A 43 -10.25 0.54 10.34
N PRO A 44 -11.13 1.54 10.21
CA PRO A 44 -10.88 2.86 10.77
C PRO A 44 -11.38 2.96 12.23
N GLY A 45 -11.57 1.86 12.95
CA GLY A 45 -12.32 1.81 14.22
C GLY A 45 -11.85 2.80 15.29
N GLY A 46 -10.57 3.18 15.29
CA GLY A 46 -9.98 4.19 16.19
C GLY A 46 -10.02 5.65 15.69
N VAL A 47 -10.46 5.90 14.46
CA VAL A 47 -10.49 7.23 13.83
C VAL A 47 -11.79 7.95 14.17
N LYS A 48 -11.75 9.26 14.47
CA LYS A 48 -12.95 10.06 14.73
C LYS A 48 -13.93 10.01 13.55
N ARG A 49 -15.23 9.88 13.83
CA ARG A 49 -16.30 9.87 12.79
C ARG A 49 -16.24 11.07 11.85
N SER A 50 -15.89 12.26 12.34
CA SER A 50 -15.75 13.46 11.51
C SER A 50 -14.68 13.34 10.43
N VAL A 51 -13.64 12.52 10.65
CA VAL A 51 -12.59 12.22 9.67
C VAL A 51 -13.01 11.03 8.79
N GLN A 52 -13.68 10.02 9.36
CA GLN A 52 -14.15 8.85 8.61
C GLN A 52 -15.21 9.19 7.56
N ILE A 53 -16.18 10.06 7.88
CA ILE A 53 -17.34 10.33 7.01
C ILE A 53 -16.91 10.82 5.62
N PRO A 54 -16.05 11.86 5.48
CA PRO A 54 -15.56 12.29 4.16
C PRO A 54 -14.82 11.18 3.40
N ILE A 55 -13.99 10.39 4.09
CA ILE A 55 -13.22 9.29 3.50
C ILE A 55 -14.16 8.21 2.94
N ILE A 56 -15.16 7.80 3.73
CA ILE A 56 -16.15 6.78 3.33
C ILE A 56 -16.97 7.26 2.13
N ILE A 57 -17.39 8.53 2.11
CA ILE A 57 -18.12 9.10 0.97
C ILE A 57 -17.24 9.09 -0.28
N GLY A 58 -15.99 9.56 -0.18
CA GLY A 58 -15.01 9.51 -1.25
C GLY A 58 -14.79 8.10 -1.79
N TYR A 59 -14.53 7.14 -0.90
CA TYR A 59 -14.38 5.73 -1.25
C TYR A 59 -15.61 5.19 -2.00
N LYS A 60 -16.82 5.42 -1.49
CA LYS A 60 -18.06 4.95 -2.14
C LYS A 60 -18.25 5.55 -3.53
N MET A 61 -17.92 6.83 -3.73
CA MET A 61 -17.97 7.45 -5.05
C MET A 61 -16.97 6.77 -6.00
N VAL A 62 -15.72 6.61 -5.58
CA VAL A 62 -14.68 5.92 -6.38
C VAL A 62 -15.08 4.48 -6.67
N SER A 63 -15.59 3.74 -5.68
CA SER A 63 -16.07 2.36 -5.85
C SER A 63 -17.22 2.29 -6.87
N PHE A 64 -18.16 3.23 -6.82
CA PHE A 64 -19.26 3.30 -7.79
C PHE A 64 -18.74 3.49 -9.23
N PHE A 65 -17.76 4.38 -9.44
CA PHE A 65 -17.14 4.57 -10.76
C PHE A 65 -16.28 3.37 -11.18
N SER A 66 -15.64 2.67 -10.23
CA SER A 66 -14.84 1.48 -10.52
C SER A 66 -15.66 0.29 -11.06
N LEU A 67 -16.99 0.30 -10.91
CA LEU A 67 -17.88 -0.70 -11.54
C LEU A 67 -17.84 -0.63 -13.07
N PHE A 68 -17.54 0.56 -13.62
CA PHE A 68 -17.46 0.80 -15.05
C PHE A 68 -16.02 0.66 -15.59
N ASP A 69 -15.00 0.83 -14.73
CA ASP A 69 -13.60 0.53 -15.02
C ASP A 69 -12.86 0.02 -13.78
N LYS A 70 -12.65 -1.30 -13.71
CA LYS A 70 -11.99 -1.99 -12.59
C LYS A 70 -10.52 -1.57 -12.39
N LYS A 71 -9.91 -0.89 -13.37
CA LYS A 71 -8.53 -0.40 -13.28
C LYS A 71 -8.42 1.02 -12.70
N VAL A 72 -9.54 1.70 -12.43
CA VAL A 72 -9.56 3.08 -11.88
C VAL A 72 -8.81 3.19 -10.56
N ILE A 73 -8.97 2.22 -9.66
CA ILE A 73 -8.33 2.28 -8.34
C ILE A 73 -6.82 2.07 -8.48
N ALA A 74 -6.39 1.06 -9.26
CA ALA A 74 -4.97 0.79 -9.47
C ALA A 74 -4.26 1.92 -10.24
N ARG A 75 -4.92 2.57 -11.21
CA ARG A 75 -4.33 3.69 -11.98
C ARG A 75 -4.31 5.02 -11.24
N SER A 76 -5.03 5.14 -10.11
CA SER A 76 -5.07 6.39 -9.36
C SER A 76 -3.74 6.75 -8.71
N ILE A 77 -2.83 5.77 -8.56
CA ILE A 77 -1.46 5.97 -8.11
C ILE A 77 -0.53 5.72 -9.32
N PRO A 78 0.08 6.77 -9.89
CA PRO A 78 1.06 6.62 -10.97
C PRO A 78 2.15 5.61 -10.61
N ASP A 79 2.56 4.80 -11.59
CA ASP A 79 3.62 3.80 -11.47
C ASP A 79 3.40 2.73 -10.37
N SER A 80 2.17 2.61 -9.86
CA SER A 80 1.82 1.57 -8.90
C SER A 80 1.51 0.22 -9.55
N LYS A 81 1.81 -0.86 -8.82
CA LYS A 81 1.51 -2.24 -9.21
C LYS A 81 0.68 -2.89 -8.11
N LEU A 82 -0.44 -3.50 -8.51
CA LEU A 82 -1.29 -4.27 -7.60
C LEU A 82 -1.04 -5.76 -7.82
N SER A 83 -0.64 -6.46 -6.75
CA SER A 83 -0.56 -7.92 -6.72
C SER A 83 -1.59 -8.45 -5.73
N ILE A 84 -2.43 -9.38 -6.17
CA ILE A 84 -3.42 -10.05 -5.32
C ILE A 84 -2.95 -11.49 -5.13
N LEU A 85 -2.66 -11.86 -3.89
CA LEU A 85 -2.30 -13.22 -3.50
C LEU A 85 -3.47 -13.82 -2.72
N GLU A 86 -3.93 -15.00 -3.12
CA GLU A 86 -4.96 -15.73 -2.36
C GLU A 86 -4.41 -16.14 -0.99
N GLY A 87 -5.14 -15.82 0.07
CA GLY A 87 -4.66 -15.98 1.44
C GLY A 87 -5.47 -15.23 2.49
N ASP A 88 -4.94 -15.21 3.71
CA ASP A 88 -5.43 -14.37 4.80
C ASP A 88 -4.44 -13.24 5.13
N HIS A 89 -4.73 -12.48 6.18
CA HIS A 89 -3.90 -11.37 6.67
C HIS A 89 -2.43 -11.75 6.90
N PHE A 90 -2.12 -13.04 7.09
CA PHE A 90 -0.78 -13.54 7.35
C PHE A 90 -0.15 -14.22 6.13
N ILE A 91 -0.58 -13.88 4.91
CA ILE A 91 -0.11 -14.51 3.68
C ILE A 91 1.42 -14.48 3.51
N ALA A 92 2.08 -13.39 3.92
CA ALA A 92 3.54 -13.30 3.85
C ALA A 92 4.25 -14.34 4.73
N ALA A 93 3.63 -14.76 5.83
CA ALA A 93 4.16 -15.82 6.70
C ALA A 93 3.74 -17.22 6.21
N LYS A 94 2.49 -17.37 5.76
CA LYS A 94 1.90 -18.67 5.42
C LYS A 94 2.24 -19.16 4.01
N ASN A 95 2.48 -18.26 3.07
CA ASN A 95 2.86 -18.53 1.69
C ASN A 95 4.00 -17.59 1.28
N TRP A 96 5.07 -17.65 2.07
CA TRP A 96 6.23 -16.76 1.92
C TRP A 96 6.87 -16.90 0.55
N GLU A 97 6.82 -18.08 -0.10
CA GLU A 97 7.36 -18.25 -1.44
C GLU A 97 6.59 -17.43 -2.48
N ALA A 98 5.25 -17.44 -2.44
CA ALA A 98 4.44 -16.64 -3.36
C ALA A 98 4.60 -15.14 -3.08
N PHE A 99 4.62 -14.77 -1.80
CA PHE A 99 4.85 -13.39 -1.38
C PHE A 99 6.21 -12.87 -1.84
N ASN A 100 7.30 -13.59 -1.53
CA ASN A 100 8.65 -13.19 -1.89
C ASN A 100 8.83 -13.15 -3.40
N ARG A 101 8.25 -14.08 -4.18
CA ARG A 101 8.26 -13.99 -5.65
C ARG A 101 7.59 -12.72 -6.16
N SER A 102 6.44 -12.35 -5.59
CA SER A 102 5.73 -11.12 -5.96
C SER A 102 6.55 -9.86 -5.62
N VAL A 103 7.19 -9.85 -4.45
CA VAL A 103 8.06 -8.74 -4.02
C VAL A 103 9.31 -8.67 -4.90
N ASP A 104 9.97 -9.79 -5.16
CA ASP A 104 11.17 -9.86 -6.00
C ASP A 104 10.87 -9.38 -7.43
N THR A 105 9.75 -9.81 -8.01
CA THR A 105 9.28 -9.31 -9.32
C THR A 105 9.14 -7.78 -9.30
N PHE A 106 8.50 -7.25 -8.27
CA PHE A 106 8.32 -5.80 -8.12
C PHE A 106 9.64 -5.04 -7.96
N LEU A 107 10.61 -5.61 -7.25
CA LEU A 107 11.92 -5.00 -6.99
C LEU A 107 12.90 -5.13 -8.18
N THR A 108 12.73 -6.14 -9.03
CA THR A 108 13.66 -6.47 -10.13
C THR A 108 13.19 -5.99 -11.50
N GLU A 109 11.90 -5.66 -11.65
CA GLU A 109 11.42 -4.97 -12.85
C GLU A 109 12.17 -3.62 -13.00
N ARG A 110 12.86 -3.45 -14.13
CA ARG A 110 13.56 -2.20 -14.46
C ARG A 110 12.52 -1.11 -14.68
N GLU A 111 12.80 0.07 -14.14
CA GLU A 111 12.10 1.32 -14.46
C GLU A 111 12.22 1.66 -15.95
#